data_AF-A0A0M5JGN9-F1
#
_entry.id   AF-A0A0M5JGN9-F1
#
_cell.length_a   1.000
_cell.length_b   1.000
_cell.length_c   1.000
_cell.angle_alpha   90.00
_cell.angle_beta   90.00
_cell.angle_gamma   90.00
#
_symmetry.space_group_name_H-M   'P 1'
#
loop_
_entity.id
_entity.type
_entity.pdbx_description
1 polymer ?
#
loop_
_entity_poly.entity_id
_entity_poly.type
_entity_poly.pdbx_seq_one_letter_code
_entity_poly.pdbx_strand_id
1 'polypeptide(L)'
;MFQLLLFLHVTSALFLGSYLVLPWLMKQCYLRSGDEFKGFLQSVLKFTRSAHYALIGLLITGFLMIVLRSAFPSVLWITIAIGLLLGIGAMIGMIDKKFKQILKSDHPKQLMSDQARTLNLYSWMAFFFILASIVIMTNPRLLA
;
A
#
# COMPACT_ATOMS: atom_id res chain seq x y z
N MET A 1 0.07 16.70 22.16
CA MET A 1 0.99 15.77 21.46
C MET A 1 0.25 14.58 20.86
N PHE A 2 -0.56 13.84 21.62
CA PHE A 2 -1.31 12.68 21.10
C PHE A 2 -2.26 13.01 19.94
N GLN A 3 -2.98 14.13 20.00
CA GLN A 3 -3.87 14.57 18.92
C GLN A 3 -3.13 14.85 17.60
N LEU A 4 -1.92 15.40 17.66
CA LEU A 4 -1.09 15.66 16.48
C LEU A 4 -0.59 14.35 15.85
N LEU A 5 -0.21 13.37 16.68
CA LEU A 5 0.14 12.03 16.21
C LEU A 5 -1.05 11.33 15.55
N LEU A 6 -2.23 11.42 16.16
CA LEU A 6 -3.46 10.86 15.61
C LEU A 6 -3.83 11.51 14.27
N PHE A 7 -3.71 12.84 14.17
CA PHE A 7 -3.91 13.56 12.90
C PHE A 7 -2.95 13.07 11.80
N LEU A 8 -1.66 12.96 12.10
CA LEU A 8 -0.66 12.44 11.15
C LEU A 8 -0.93 10.98 10.77
N HIS A 9 -1.34 10.16 11.73
CA HIS A 9 -1.67 8.75 11.51
C HIS A 9 -2.86 8.60 10.57
N VAL A 10 -3.96 9.32 10.83
CA VAL A 10 -5.17 9.31 10.00
C VAL A 10 -4.89 9.87 8.61
N THR A 11 -4.12 10.95 8.52
CA THR A 11 -3.72 11.53 7.22
C THR A 11 -2.90 10.51 6.42
N SER A 12 -1.94 9.85 7.06
CA SER A 12 -1.16 8.79 6.43
C SER A 12 -2.03 7.60 6.01
N ALA A 13 -3.02 7.23 6.83
CA ALA A 13 -4.00 6.20 6.48
C ALA A 13 -4.82 6.58 5.24
N LEU A 14 -5.21 7.85 5.10
CA LEU A 14 -5.93 8.37 3.94
C LEU A 14 -5.09 8.25 2.66
N PHE A 15 -3.82 8.67 2.72
CA PHE A 15 -2.90 8.53 1.58
C PHE A 15 -2.67 7.06 1.22
N LEU A 16 -2.53 6.16 2.19
CA LEU A 16 -2.40 4.73 1.90
C LEU A 16 -3.70 4.14 1.34
N GLY A 17 -4.86 4.56 1.86
CA GLY A 17 -6.18 4.12 1.42
C GLY A 17 -6.49 4.45 -0.03
N SER A 18 -5.89 5.51 -0.57
CA SER A 18 -5.97 5.84 -2.01
C SER A 18 -5.41 4.71 -2.90
N TYR A 19 -4.55 3.85 -2.36
CA TYR A 19 -4.00 2.67 -3.04
C TYR A 19 -5.01 1.50 -3.15
N LEU A 20 -6.18 1.58 -2.51
CA LEU A 20 -7.27 0.62 -2.70
C LEU A 20 -7.76 0.57 -4.15
N VAL A 21 -7.58 1.64 -4.93
CA VAL A 21 -8.04 1.69 -6.33
C VAL A 21 -7.08 0.94 -7.28
N LEU A 22 -5.91 0.52 -6.80
CA LEU A 22 -4.86 -0.08 -7.63
C LEU A 22 -5.31 -1.28 -8.51
N PRO A 23 -6.09 -2.26 -8.01
CA PRO A 23 -6.56 -3.38 -8.84
C PRO A 23 -7.35 -2.92 -10.08
N TRP A 24 -8.09 -1.82 -9.96
CA TRP A 24 -8.85 -1.25 -11.07
C TRP A 24 -7.96 -0.43 -12.01
N LEU A 25 -6.97 0.29 -11.47
CA LEU A 25 -5.97 0.99 -12.28
C LEU A 25 -5.18 0.02 -13.17
N MET A 26 -4.91 -1.19 -12.68
CA MET A 26 -4.23 -2.23 -13.48
C MET A 26 -5.01 -2.61 -14.73
N LYS A 27 -6.35 -2.63 -14.66
CA LYS A 27 -7.19 -2.90 -15.83
C LYS A 27 -7.08 -1.79 -16.87
N GLN A 28 -6.95 -0.54 -16.43
CA GLN A 28 -6.81 0.60 -17.34
C GLN A 28 -5.48 0.61 -18.10
N CYS A 29 -4.42 0.03 -17.55
CA CYS A 29 -3.15 -0.10 -18.26
C CYS A 29 -3.29 -0.87 -19.58
N TYR A 30 -4.16 -1.89 -19.66
CA TYR A 30 -4.34 -2.69 -20.88
C TYR A 30 -5.06 -1.93 -21.99
N LEU A 31 -5.86 -0.92 -21.63
CA LEU A 31 -6.64 -0.11 -22.57
C LEU A 31 -5.78 0.94 -23.29
N ARG A 32 -4.61 1.28 -22.73
CA ARG A 32 -3.74 2.35 -23.23
C ARG A 32 -2.64 1.79 -24.13
N SER A 33 -2.14 2.59 -25.07
CA SER A 33 -1.10 2.19 -26.02
C SER A 33 -0.02 3.26 -26.21
N GLY A 34 1.15 2.84 -26.70
CA GLY A 34 2.24 3.76 -27.03
C GLY A 34 2.69 4.64 -25.86
N ASP A 35 2.77 5.95 -26.08
CA ASP A 35 3.25 6.91 -25.09
C ASP A 35 2.25 7.15 -23.95
N GLU A 36 0.94 7.00 -24.20
CA GLU A 36 -0.08 7.12 -23.16
C GLU A 36 0.07 6.04 -22.09
N PHE A 37 0.46 4.84 -22.49
CA PHE A 37 0.75 3.73 -21.58
C PHE A 37 1.94 4.07 -20.67
N LYS A 38 3.04 4.56 -21.24
CA LYS A 38 4.24 4.94 -20.49
C LYS A 38 3.94 6.08 -19.52
N GLY A 39 3.23 7.11 -19.97
CA GLY A 39 2.83 8.25 -19.13
C GLY A 39 1.93 7.83 -17.97
N PHE A 40 0.97 6.94 -18.23
CA PHE A 40 0.12 6.38 -17.18
C PHE A 40 0.92 5.59 -16.15
N LEU A 41 1.81 4.69 -16.60
CA LEU A 41 2.61 3.85 -15.71
C LEU A 41 3.58 4.68 -14.85
N GLN A 42 4.18 5.73 -15.42
CA GLN A 42 4.99 6.69 -14.66
C GLN A 42 4.17 7.45 -13.60
N SER A 43 2.93 7.81 -13.92
CA SER A 43 2.02 8.47 -12.97
C SER A 43 1.67 7.53 -11.81
N VAL A 44 1.38 6.26 -12.12
CA VAL A 44 1.14 5.21 -11.10
C VAL A 44 2.39 5.00 -10.23
N LEU A 45 3.60 5.02 -10.80
CA LEU A 45 4.84 4.93 -10.01
C LEU A 45 5.03 6.10 -9.05
N LYS A 46 4.73 7.34 -9.48
CA LYS A 46 4.80 8.51 -8.60
C LYS A 46 3.82 8.37 -7.43
N PHE A 47 2.61 7.87 -7.71
CA PHE A 47 1.60 7.61 -6.69
C PHE A 47 2.02 6.49 -5.72
N THR A 48 2.63 5.43 -6.25
CA THR A 48 3.23 4.33 -5.48
C THR A 48 4.28 4.82 -4.48
N ARG A 49 5.06 5.83 -4.86
CA ARG A 49 6.03 6.45 -3.96
C ARG A 49 5.35 7.21 -2.81
N SER A 50 4.24 7.90 -3.07
CA SER A 50 3.43 8.55 -2.03
C SER A 50 2.87 7.52 -1.03
N ALA A 51 2.39 6.37 -1.52
CA ALA A 51 1.91 5.29 -0.67
C ALA A 51 3.00 4.73 0.26
N HIS A 52 4.26 4.62 -0.22
CA HIS A 52 5.38 4.23 0.64
C HIS A 52 5.65 5.26 1.75
N TYR A 53 5.60 6.56 1.43
CA TYR A 53 5.76 7.60 2.45
C TYR A 53 4.64 7.58 3.48
N ALA A 54 3.40 7.36 3.04
CA ALA A 54 2.25 7.18 3.91
C ALA A 54 2.43 5.95 4.83
N LEU A 55 2.93 4.83 4.29
CA LEU A 55 3.18 3.62 5.08
C LEU A 55 4.25 3.85 6.17
N ILE A 56 5.33 4.55 5.83
CA ILE A 56 6.37 4.94 6.82
C ILE A 56 5.74 5.83 7.89
N GLY A 57 4.92 6.80 7.49
CA GLY A 57 4.16 7.65 8.42
C GLY A 57 3.29 6.85 9.38
N LEU A 58 2.55 5.85 8.87
CA LEU A 58 1.71 4.96 9.68
C LEU A 58 2.51 4.13 10.68
N LEU A 59 3.64 3.56 10.26
CA LEU A 59 4.50 2.78 11.15
C LEU A 59 5.05 3.62 12.30
N ILE A 60 5.59 4.81 11.99
CA ILE A 60 6.17 5.71 12.99
C ILE A 60 5.09 6.22 13.95
N THR A 61 4.01 6.78 13.40
CA THR A 61 2.93 7.37 14.22
C THR A 61 2.21 6.31 15.04
N GLY A 62 1.93 5.14 14.45
CA GLY A 62 1.29 4.02 15.15
C GLY A 62 2.16 3.49 16.28
N PHE A 63 3.46 3.32 16.03
CA PHE A 63 4.41 2.91 17.07
C PHE A 63 4.48 3.91 18.23
N LEU A 64 4.60 5.22 17.93
CA LEU A 64 4.60 6.26 18.95
C LEU A 64 3.28 6.29 19.75
N MET A 65 2.14 6.08 19.09
CA MET A 65 0.84 6.00 19.77
C MET A 65 0.72 4.80 20.71
N ILE A 66 1.39 3.69 20.43
CA ILE A 66 1.47 2.52 21.32
C ILE A 66 2.36 2.83 22.53
N VAL A 67 3.55 3.38 22.30
CA VAL A 67 4.53 3.67 23.36
C VAL A 67 4.04 4.76 24.32
N LEU A 68 3.36 5.78 23.81
CA LEU A 68 2.86 6.90 24.61
C LEU A 68 1.54 6.61 25.35
N ARG A 69 0.92 5.45 25.10
CA ARG A 69 -0.35 5.08 25.74
C ARG A 69 -0.08 4.37 27.07
N SER A 70 -0.84 4.72 28.09
CA SER A 70 -0.71 4.16 29.45
C SER A 70 -1.09 2.68 29.56
N ALA A 71 -1.94 2.18 28.66
CA ALA A 71 -2.35 0.79 28.58
C ALA A 71 -1.87 0.19 27.26
N PHE A 72 -0.97 -0.80 27.36
CA PHE A 72 -0.45 -1.52 26.20
C PHE A 72 -1.56 -2.41 25.59
N PRO A 73 -1.77 -2.34 24.27
CA PRO A 73 -2.62 -3.32 23.56
C PRO A 73 -2.05 -4.73 23.70
N SER A 74 -2.87 -5.75 23.37
CA SER A 74 -2.38 -7.14 23.36
C SER A 74 -1.19 -7.27 22.39
N VAL A 75 -0.17 -8.04 22.79
CA VAL A 75 1.01 -8.29 21.95
C VAL A 75 0.60 -8.87 20.61
N LEU A 76 -0.40 -9.76 20.62
CA LEU A 76 -0.95 -10.40 19.43
C LEU A 76 -1.52 -9.37 18.44
N TRP A 77 -2.28 -8.39 18.93
CA TRP A 77 -2.81 -7.30 18.09
C TRP A 77 -1.69 -6.47 17.46
N ILE A 78 -0.67 -6.11 18.25
CA ILE A 78 0.47 -5.31 17.77
C ILE A 78 1.21 -6.06 16.66
N THR A 79 1.51 -7.34 16.88
CA THR A 79 2.20 -8.18 15.90
C THR A 79 1.43 -8.30 14.59
N ILE A 80 0.11 -8.53 14.66
CA ILE A 80 -0.74 -8.64 13.46
C ILE A 80 -0.85 -7.29 12.73
N ALA A 81 -1.02 -6.19 13.47
CA ALA A 81 -1.11 -4.85 12.88
C ALA A 81 0.18 -4.46 12.14
N ILE A 82 1.35 -4.68 12.76
CA ILE A 82 2.65 -4.43 12.12
C ILE A 82 2.85 -5.38 10.94
N GLY A 83 2.53 -6.66 11.09
CA GLY A 83 2.65 -7.66 10.03
C GLY A 83 1.82 -7.29 8.79
N LEU A 84 0.61 -6.79 8.97
CA LEU A 84 -0.24 -6.29 7.88
C LEU A 84 0.39 -5.08 7.19
N LEU A 85 0.88 -4.08 7.93
CA LEU A 85 1.53 -2.91 7.34
C LEU A 85 2.79 -3.30 6.55
N LEU A 86 3.62 -4.20 7.08
CA LEU A 86 4.79 -4.72 6.36
C LEU A 86 4.39 -5.51 5.12
N GLY A 87 3.32 -6.32 5.21
CA GLY A 87 2.75 -7.03 4.06
C GLY A 87 2.30 -6.07 2.96
N ILE A 88 1.64 -4.97 3.32
CA ILE A 88 1.26 -3.91 2.37
C ILE A 88 2.52 -3.34 1.71
N GLY A 89 3.52 -2.93 2.50
CA GLY A 89 4.78 -2.41 1.97
C GLY A 89 5.49 -3.37 1.02
N ALA A 90 5.50 -4.67 1.34
CA ALA A 90 6.06 -5.70 0.47
C ALA A 90 5.32 -5.80 -0.87
N MET A 91 3.99 -5.82 -0.87
CA MET A 91 3.19 -5.86 -2.10
C MET A 91 3.41 -4.61 -2.96
N ILE A 92 3.33 -3.42 -2.34
CA ILE A 92 3.56 -2.14 -3.03
C ILE A 92 4.99 -2.10 -3.63
N GLY A 93 6.00 -2.54 -2.87
CA GLY A 93 7.39 -2.59 -3.34
C GLY A 93 7.61 -3.58 -4.49
N MET A 94 6.97 -4.75 -4.46
CA MET A 94 7.01 -5.71 -5.56
C MET A 94 6.38 -5.17 -6.84
N ILE A 95 5.26 -4.44 -6.71
CA ILE A 95 4.58 -3.78 -7.83
C ILE A 95 5.46 -2.67 -8.41
N ASP A 96 6.02 -1.80 -7.57
CA ASP A 96 6.93 -0.72 -7.97
C ASP A 96 8.13 -1.26 -8.78
N LYS A 97 8.76 -2.33 -8.29
CA LYS A 97 9.87 -3.00 -8.97
C LYS A 97 9.48 -3.47 -10.38
N LYS A 98 8.31 -4.11 -10.51
CA LYS A 98 7.82 -4.63 -11.80
C LYS A 98 7.48 -3.52 -12.78
N PHE A 99 6.81 -2.46 -12.33
CA PHE A 99 6.52 -1.32 -13.19
C PHE A 99 7.78 -0.63 -13.70
N LYS A 100 8.80 -0.47 -12.84
CA LYS A 100 10.11 0.05 -13.26
C LYS A 100 10.78 -0.85 -14.30
N GLN A 101 10.67 -2.18 -14.14
CA GLN A 101 11.20 -3.13 -15.12
C GLN A 101 10.45 -3.02 -16.46
N ILE A 102 9.12 -2.92 -16.43
CA ILE A 102 8.28 -2.74 -17.62
C ILE A 102 8.65 -1.46 -18.37
N LEU A 103 8.80 -0.33 -17.67
CA LEU A 103 9.15 0.95 -18.30
C LEU A 103 10.53 0.97 -18.96
N LYS A 104 11.46 0.13 -18.49
CA LYS A 104 12.82 0.01 -19.03
C LYS A 104 12.94 -1.03 -20.15
N SER A 105 11.88 -1.78 -20.42
CA SER A 105 11.89 -2.81 -21.47
C SER A 105 11.70 -2.19 -22.85
N ASP A 106 12.33 -2.79 -23.86
CA ASP A 106 12.12 -2.45 -25.28
C ASP A 106 10.69 -2.77 -25.76
N HIS A 107 10.05 -3.75 -25.11
CA HIS A 107 8.68 -4.19 -25.40
C HIS A 107 7.80 -4.12 -24.15
N PRO A 108 7.50 -2.91 -23.65
CA PRO A 108 6.87 -2.70 -22.34
C PRO A 108 5.46 -3.32 -22.26
N LYS A 109 4.69 -3.29 -23.35
CA LYS A 109 3.36 -3.91 -23.40
C LYS A 109 3.39 -5.43 -23.30
N GLN A 110 4.32 -6.06 -24.01
CA GLN A 110 4.46 -7.52 -23.99
C GLN A 110 4.83 -7.97 -22.58
N LEU A 111 5.83 -7.34 -21.98
CA LEU A 111 6.25 -7.68 -20.61
C LEU A 111 5.14 -7.40 -19.58
N MET A 112 4.32 -6.37 -19.78
CA MET A 112 3.16 -6.14 -18.92
C MET A 112 2.09 -7.24 -19.07
N SER A 113 1.83 -7.69 -20.29
CA SER A 113 0.93 -8.83 -20.54
C SER A 113 1.44 -10.11 -19.89
N ASP A 114 2.75 -10.38 -19.98
CA ASP A 114 3.37 -11.57 -19.38
C ASP A 114 3.29 -11.54 -17.85
N GLN A 115 3.40 -10.34 -17.26
CA GLN A 115 3.34 -10.14 -15.81
C GLN A 115 1.93 -9.82 -15.29
N ALA A 116 0.91 -9.83 -16.16
CA ALA A 116 -0.44 -9.39 -15.88
C ALA A 116 -1.06 -10.07 -14.66
N ARG A 117 -0.98 -11.40 -14.64
CA ARG A 117 -1.55 -12.23 -13.57
C ARG A 117 -0.90 -11.90 -12.22
N THR A 118 0.43 -11.77 -12.20
CA THR A 118 1.19 -11.48 -10.99
C THR A 118 0.93 -10.07 -10.47
N LEU A 119 0.89 -9.08 -11.35
CA LEU A 119 0.57 -7.69 -10.99
C LEU A 119 -0.84 -7.55 -10.44
N ASN A 120 -1.81 -8.23 -11.07
CA ASN A 120 -3.19 -8.24 -10.59
C ASN A 120 -3.29 -8.91 -9.22
N LEU A 121 -2.60 -10.05 -9.03
CA LEU A 121 -2.57 -10.75 -7.75
C LEU A 121 -1.98 -9.88 -6.63
N TYR A 122 -0.82 -9.25 -6.86
CA TYR A 122 -0.23 -8.33 -5.88
C TYR A 122 -1.13 -7.14 -5.57
N SER A 123 -1.82 -6.60 -6.58
CA SER A 123 -2.74 -5.49 -6.39
C SER A 123 -3.93 -5.89 -5.52
N TRP A 124 -4.52 -7.06 -5.76
CA TRP A 124 -5.61 -7.60 -4.93
C TRP A 124 -5.13 -7.97 -3.52
N MET A 125 -3.95 -8.54 -3.37
CA MET A 125 -3.37 -8.81 -2.05
C MET A 125 -3.16 -7.52 -1.25
N ALA A 126 -2.60 -6.48 -1.88
CA ALA A 126 -2.44 -5.18 -1.25
C ALA A 126 -3.81 -4.60 -0.83
N PHE A 127 -4.83 -4.70 -1.68
CA PHE A 127 -6.19 -4.28 -1.37
C PHE A 127 -6.74 -4.97 -0.11
N PHE A 128 -6.67 -6.30 -0.05
CA PHE A 128 -7.16 -7.05 1.10
C PHE A 128 -6.35 -6.78 2.36
N PHE A 129 -5.03 -6.60 2.26
CA PHE A 129 -4.21 -6.24 3.41
C PHE A 129 -4.53 -4.86 3.94
N ILE A 130 -4.77 -3.87 3.07
CA ILE A 130 -5.21 -2.53 3.49
C ILE A 130 -6.57 -2.65 4.21
N LEU A 131 -7.53 -3.36 3.63
CA LEU A 131 -8.85 -3.54 4.24
C LEU A 131 -8.76 -4.25 5.61
N ALA A 132 -7.98 -5.33 5.68
CA ALA A 132 -7.73 -6.05 6.93
C ALA A 132 -7.05 -5.15 7.97
N SER A 133 -6.08 -4.34 7.56
CA SER A 133 -5.41 -3.39 8.46
C SER A 133 -6.39 -2.38 9.06
N ILE A 134 -7.34 -1.87 8.26
CA ILE A 134 -8.39 -0.96 8.74
C ILE A 134 -9.24 -1.68 9.79
N VAL A 135 -9.72 -2.90 9.52
CA VAL A 135 -10.57 -3.66 10.45
C VAL A 135 -9.83 -3.95 11.76
N ILE A 136 -8.60 -4.45 11.68
CA ILE A 136 -7.80 -4.80 12.86
C ILE A 136 -7.44 -3.54 13.66
N MET A 137 -6.97 -2.48 13.01
CA MET A 137 -6.53 -1.28 13.71
C MET A 137 -7.69 -0.50 14.36
N THR A 138 -8.88 -0.53 13.76
CA THR A 138 -10.07 0.12 14.32
C THR A 138 -10.76 -0.70 15.40
N ASN A 139 -10.59 -2.02 15.40
CA ASN A 139 -11.23 -2.94 16.35
C ASN A 139 -10.20 -3.75 17.17
N PRO A 140 -9.47 -3.10 18.08
CA PRO A 140 -8.43 -3.78 18.86
C PRO A 140 -8.94 -4.89 19.78
N ARG A 141 -10.25 -4.91 20.09
CA ARG A 141 -10.89 -5.94 20.91
C ARG A 141 -11.10 -7.28 20.20
N LEU A 142 -10.99 -7.33 18.87
CA LEU A 142 -11.14 -8.60 18.12
C LEU A 142 -10.02 -9.61 18.43
N LEU A 143 -8.88 -9.12 18.91
CA LEU A 143 -7.66 -9.87 19.17
C LEU A 143 -7.15 -9.64 20.61
N ALA A 144 -8.05 -9.21 21.50
CA ALA A 144 -7.79 -8.93 22.90
C ALA A 144 -7.93 -10.19 23.77
#